data_AF-A0A8H3AYA5-F1
#
_entry.id   AF-A0A8H3AYA5-F1
#
_cell.length_a   1.000
_cell.length_b   1.000
_cell.length_c   1.000
_cell.angle_alpha   90.00
_cell.angle_beta   90.00
_cell.angle_gamma   90.00
#
_symmetry.space_group_name_H-M   'P 1'
#
loop_
_entity.id
_entity.type
_entity.pdbx_description
1 polymer ?
#
loop_
_entity_poly.entity_id
_entity_poly.type
_entity_poly.pdbx_seq_one_letter_code
_entity_poly.pdbx_strand_id
1 'polypeptide(L)'
;MVIDDLRTPDQEPELTETSALLAGQDEAQTSQRLSQPSIMRFQHAHLVLPVVFLGFMSDTITTTTSIQIGNMIACRFWYSTHDPPKIPGSGNIPEELCQAPGVQGIFARIVQVSVLVDICGAVITSSLIGTLSAKFGRKPLLVIVAILSAISPLVIIIALYHNSLVLIIVSIVMAAVGGPRQLSLLTTMFIVDVAADPGPILSILEGSVNFGLAISFALGGLITRWSGNLTYVFWVQAAICAVLLIYIIFAIPESFGWEKRVARAAEIAAERSRGRQRASRPTLSRSRSVSIERVQEGVQKSASAFSRPIALIWPKRNPMTGKRNKRLLLLSIGVLLAYTGSAYVLHAPDYQLYMSAKILAKNGYLLSAVAAGKTIYLLIFFPLILKAGHRMYLKNRSGGAKAKNSLGSQFDAHLLGFSFLIESLGLVGVGLSTNKVAANT
;
A
#
# COMPACT_ATOMS: atom_id res chain seq x y z
N MET A 1 -81.14 20.40 42.70
CA MET A 1 -80.51 20.44 41.36
C MET A 1 -79.96 19.03 41.14
N VAL A 2 -80.81 18.08 40.74
CA VAL A 2 -80.98 17.61 39.33
C VAL A 2 -79.67 16.95 38.87
N ILE A 3 -79.55 15.61 39.01
CA ILE A 3 -79.78 14.56 37.97
C ILE A 3 -78.69 14.65 36.88
N ASP A 4 -78.05 13.62 36.34
CA ASP A 4 -77.88 12.17 36.60
C ASP A 4 -77.01 11.67 35.41
N ASP A 5 -76.32 10.55 35.60
CA ASP A 5 -75.84 9.55 34.62
C ASP A 5 -75.19 9.90 33.26
N LEU A 6 -74.05 9.23 32.96
CA LEU A 6 -73.93 8.27 31.83
C LEU A 6 -72.52 7.60 31.72
N ARG A 7 -72.49 6.31 32.09
CA ARG A 7 -71.78 5.13 31.52
C ARG A 7 -70.70 5.28 30.41
N THR A 8 -69.50 4.73 30.72
CA THR A 8 -68.56 3.81 29.99
C THR A 8 -68.71 3.54 28.47
N PRO A 9 -67.62 3.29 27.67
CA PRO A 9 -66.64 2.22 27.95
C PRO A 9 -65.16 2.45 27.52
N ASP A 10 -64.35 1.47 27.92
CA ASP A 10 -62.95 1.15 27.62
C ASP A 10 -62.30 1.81 26.39
N GLN A 11 -61.09 2.37 26.60
CA GLN A 11 -60.12 2.55 25.54
C GLN A 11 -58.71 2.25 26.07
N GLU A 12 -58.16 1.14 25.58
CA GLU A 12 -56.77 0.71 25.73
C GLU A 12 -55.80 1.87 25.40
N PRO A 13 -54.74 2.11 26.19
CA PRO A 13 -53.63 2.89 25.69
C PRO A 13 -52.83 2.04 24.70
N GLU A 14 -52.90 2.43 23.43
CA GLU A 14 -52.13 1.89 22.31
C GLU A 14 -50.67 1.61 22.67
N LEU A 15 -50.28 0.34 22.50
CA LEU A 15 -48.92 -0.14 22.48
C LEU A 15 -48.17 0.51 21.29
N THR A 16 -47.54 1.65 21.53
CA THR A 16 -46.51 2.18 20.61
C THR A 16 -45.20 1.44 20.89
N GLU A 17 -45.11 0.22 20.35
CA GLU A 17 -43.84 -0.49 20.18
C GLU A 17 -42.90 0.39 19.33
N THR A 18 -41.81 0.88 19.91
CA THR A 18 -40.49 1.02 19.25
C THR A 18 -39.45 1.81 20.06
N SER A 19 -39.80 2.44 21.20
CA SER A 19 -38.88 3.43 21.80
C SER A 19 -38.09 3.01 23.05
N ALA A 20 -38.10 1.74 23.49
CA ALA A 20 -37.37 1.35 24.72
C ALA A 20 -36.35 0.20 24.59
N LEU A 21 -36.31 -0.53 23.46
CA LEU A 21 -35.48 -1.75 23.38
C LEU A 21 -34.06 -1.55 22.81
N LEU A 22 -33.76 -0.39 22.23
CA LEU A 22 -32.44 -0.10 21.64
C LEU A 22 -31.45 0.58 22.60
N ALA A 23 -31.92 1.26 23.64
CA ALA A 23 -31.03 1.90 24.61
C ALA A 23 -30.35 0.87 25.55
N GLY A 24 -31.08 -0.18 25.96
CA GLY A 24 -30.56 -1.22 26.85
C GLY A 24 -29.60 -2.21 26.16
N GLN A 25 -29.76 -2.44 24.85
CA GLN A 25 -28.87 -3.33 24.10
C GLN A 25 -27.54 -2.68 23.73
N ASP A 26 -27.50 -1.36 23.49
CA ASP A 26 -26.24 -0.65 23.23
C ASP A 26 -25.36 -0.54 24.48
N GLU A 27 -25.91 -0.35 25.69
CA GLU A 27 -25.11 -0.31 26.92
C GLU A 27 -24.62 -1.69 27.36
N ALA A 28 -25.44 -2.74 27.21
CA ALA A 28 -25.04 -4.12 27.50
C ALA A 28 -24.02 -4.66 26.47
N GLN A 29 -24.20 -4.37 25.17
CA GLN A 29 -23.22 -4.74 24.15
C GLN A 29 -21.94 -3.89 24.21
N THR A 30 -22.01 -2.62 24.60
CA THR A 30 -20.80 -1.78 24.76
C THR A 30 -19.96 -2.25 25.96
N SER A 31 -20.60 -2.68 27.05
CA SER A 31 -19.92 -3.23 28.22
C SER A 31 -19.32 -4.62 27.95
N GLN A 32 -19.97 -5.48 27.16
CA GLN A 32 -19.38 -6.76 26.73
C GLN A 32 -18.29 -6.61 25.65
N ARG A 33 -18.35 -5.61 24.76
CA ARG A 33 -17.35 -5.34 23.71
C ARG A 33 -15.96 -4.97 24.25
N LEU A 34 -15.86 -4.53 25.50
CA LEU A 34 -14.61 -4.18 26.18
C LEU A 34 -13.90 -5.38 26.85
N SER A 35 -14.51 -6.58 26.85
CA SER A 35 -14.02 -7.73 27.63
C SER A 35 -13.19 -8.77 26.85
N GLN A 36 -12.92 -8.56 25.56
CA GLN A 36 -11.88 -9.34 24.87
C GLN A 36 -10.54 -8.67 25.17
N PRO A 37 -9.54 -9.36 25.76
CA PRO A 37 -8.39 -8.69 26.36
C PRO A 37 -7.64 -7.91 25.28
N SER A 38 -7.55 -6.59 25.47
CA SER A 38 -6.82 -5.64 24.60
C SER A 38 -5.40 -6.12 24.27
N ILE A 39 -4.81 -6.91 25.16
CA ILE A 39 -3.51 -7.58 25.02
C ILE A 39 -3.48 -8.56 23.84
N MET A 40 -4.52 -9.39 23.64
CA MET A 40 -4.55 -10.30 22.49
C MET A 40 -4.65 -9.53 21.18
N ARG A 41 -5.49 -8.49 21.07
CA ARG A 41 -5.58 -7.67 19.84
C ARG A 41 -4.27 -6.94 19.53
N PHE A 42 -3.55 -6.48 20.55
CA PHE A 42 -2.24 -5.84 20.39
C PHE A 42 -1.17 -6.84 19.90
N GLN A 43 -1.15 -8.06 20.44
CA GLN A 43 -0.25 -9.13 20.00
C GLN A 43 -0.50 -9.54 18.53
N HIS A 44 -1.76 -9.54 18.08
CA HIS A 44 -2.12 -9.87 16.70
C HIS A 44 -1.67 -8.82 15.68
N ALA A 45 -1.57 -7.55 16.07
CA ALA A 45 -1.14 -6.48 15.17
C ALA A 45 0.37 -6.56 14.87
N HIS A 46 1.19 -6.91 15.87
CA HIS A 46 2.64 -7.06 15.70
C HIS A 46 3.04 -8.29 14.88
N LEU A 47 2.21 -9.33 14.85
CA LEU A 47 2.42 -10.55 14.06
C LEU A 47 2.52 -10.29 12.54
N VAL A 48 2.03 -9.15 12.04
CA VAL A 48 2.07 -8.82 10.61
C VAL A 48 3.30 -7.97 10.23
N LEU A 49 4.06 -7.45 11.20
CA LEU A 49 5.28 -6.69 10.93
C LEU A 49 6.33 -7.48 10.13
N PRO A 50 6.61 -8.76 10.44
CA PRO A 50 7.57 -9.54 9.67
C PRO A 50 7.17 -9.76 8.21
N VAL A 51 5.87 -9.73 7.89
CA VAL A 51 5.40 -9.90 6.50
C VAL A 51 5.90 -8.79 5.60
N VAL A 52 5.75 -7.55 6.07
CA VAL A 52 6.15 -6.39 5.28
C VAL A 52 7.67 -6.25 5.28
N PHE A 53 8.32 -6.52 6.41
CA PHE A 53 9.78 -6.58 6.48
C PHE A 53 10.37 -7.56 5.46
N LEU A 54 9.96 -8.83 5.49
CA LEU A 54 10.47 -9.86 4.59
C LEU A 54 10.06 -9.61 3.14
N GLY A 55 8.83 -9.12 2.91
CA GLY A 55 8.34 -8.77 1.57
C GLY A 55 9.23 -7.72 0.90
N PHE A 56 9.45 -6.58 1.55
CA PHE A 56 10.31 -5.52 1.00
C PHE A 56 11.79 -5.93 0.95
N MET A 57 12.29 -6.66 1.96
CA MET A 57 13.65 -7.18 1.95
C MET A 57 13.90 -8.09 0.74
N SER A 58 12.95 -9.01 0.44
CA SER A 58 13.06 -9.93 -0.70
C SER A 58 13.08 -9.23 -2.05
N ASP A 59 12.25 -8.20 -2.23
CA ASP A 59 12.15 -7.49 -3.49
C ASP A 59 13.39 -6.63 -3.73
N THR A 60 13.81 -5.89 -2.70
CA THR A 60 14.89 -4.91 -2.79
C THR A 60 16.29 -5.54 -2.91
N ILE A 61 16.47 -6.78 -2.43
CA ILE A 61 17.75 -7.49 -2.56
C ILE A 61 18.16 -7.69 -4.03
N THR A 62 17.18 -7.76 -4.94
CA THR A 62 17.43 -7.96 -6.38
C THR A 62 17.51 -6.67 -7.17
N THR A 63 17.15 -5.51 -6.60
CA THR A 63 17.09 -4.24 -7.35
C THR A 63 18.40 -3.91 -8.06
N THR A 64 19.53 -4.07 -7.38
CA THR A 64 20.86 -3.81 -7.97
C THR A 64 21.17 -4.74 -9.14
N THR A 65 20.91 -6.03 -8.99
CA THR A 65 21.12 -7.06 -10.02
C THR A 65 20.16 -6.88 -11.21
N SER A 66 18.89 -6.55 -10.94
CA SER A 66 17.88 -6.27 -11.96
C SER A 66 18.24 -5.03 -12.77
N ILE A 67 18.82 -4.00 -12.14
CA ILE A 67 19.38 -2.83 -12.83
C ILE A 67 20.53 -3.24 -13.76
N GLN A 68 21.47 -4.06 -13.28
CA GLN A 68 22.59 -4.55 -14.11
C GLN A 68 22.10 -5.38 -15.30
N ILE A 69 21.15 -6.30 -15.09
CA ILE A 69 20.52 -7.10 -16.16
C ILE A 69 19.83 -6.18 -17.16
N GLY A 70 19.06 -5.19 -16.69
CA GLY A 70 18.40 -4.22 -17.54
C GLY A 70 19.39 -3.44 -18.42
N ASN A 71 20.53 -3.03 -17.86
CA ASN A 71 21.58 -2.35 -18.60
C ASN A 71 22.23 -3.25 -19.66
N MET A 72 22.48 -4.52 -19.32
CA MET A 72 23.03 -5.50 -20.26
C MET A 72 22.06 -5.78 -21.42
N ILE A 73 20.75 -5.87 -21.14
CA ILE A 73 19.70 -6.01 -22.17
C ILE A 73 19.65 -4.77 -23.06
N ALA A 74 19.67 -3.57 -22.47
CA ALA A 74 19.68 -2.30 -23.21
C ALA A 74 20.89 -2.19 -24.14
N CYS A 75 22.06 -2.56 -23.62
CA CYS A 75 23.33 -2.56 -24.34
C CYS A 75 23.29 -3.51 -25.54
N ARG A 76 22.85 -4.75 -25.33
CA ARG A 76 22.70 -5.75 -26.40
C ARG A 76 21.71 -5.29 -27.47
N PHE A 77 20.60 -4.67 -27.06
CA PHE A 77 19.58 -4.16 -27.99
C PHE A 77 20.10 -2.99 -28.83
N TRP A 78 20.84 -2.05 -28.22
CA TRP A 78 21.44 -0.92 -28.93
C TRP A 78 22.49 -1.35 -29.95
N TYR A 79 23.44 -2.20 -29.55
CA TYR A 79 24.49 -2.66 -30.45
C TYR A 79 23.96 -3.59 -31.54
N SER A 80 22.93 -4.39 -31.26
CA SER A 80 22.27 -5.21 -32.29
C SER A 80 21.59 -4.39 -33.38
N THR A 81 21.22 -3.13 -33.10
CA THR A 81 20.49 -2.27 -34.05
C THR A 81 21.39 -1.25 -34.75
N HIS A 82 22.47 -0.78 -34.11
CA HIS A 82 23.34 0.26 -34.65
C HIS A 82 24.67 -0.28 -35.18
N ASP A 83 25.37 -1.12 -34.41
CA ASP A 83 26.73 -1.60 -34.72
C ASP A 83 26.88 -3.11 -34.36
N PRO A 84 26.28 -4.02 -35.15
CA PRO A 84 26.36 -5.46 -34.88
C PRO A 84 27.78 -6.05 -34.80
N PRO A 85 28.82 -5.59 -35.54
CA PRO A 85 30.15 -6.20 -35.45
C PRO A 85 30.90 -5.89 -34.15
N LYS A 86 30.42 -4.95 -33.31
CA LYS A 86 31.01 -4.67 -31.99
C LYS A 86 30.59 -5.68 -30.91
N ILE A 87 29.65 -6.58 -31.21
CA ILE A 87 29.27 -7.68 -30.32
C ILE A 87 30.29 -8.80 -30.54
N PRO A 88 31.19 -9.08 -29.58
CA PRO A 88 32.17 -10.16 -29.75
C PRO A 88 31.46 -11.51 -29.90
N GLY A 89 32.04 -12.44 -30.66
CA GLY A 89 31.47 -13.77 -30.89
C GLY A 89 31.26 -14.62 -29.62
N SER A 90 31.84 -14.22 -28.49
CA SER A 90 31.58 -14.79 -27.15
C SER A 90 30.25 -14.35 -26.53
N GLY A 91 29.55 -13.38 -27.10
CA GLY A 91 28.26 -12.89 -26.63
C GLY A 91 28.31 -11.98 -25.38
N ASN A 92 29.46 -11.88 -24.71
CA ASN A 92 29.65 -11.00 -23.55
C ASN A 92 30.19 -9.64 -23.99
N ILE A 93 29.38 -8.60 -23.83
CA ILE A 93 29.75 -7.21 -24.13
C ILE A 93 30.52 -6.64 -22.92
N PRO A 94 31.73 -6.07 -23.09
CA PRO A 94 32.47 -5.44 -21.99
C PRO A 94 31.64 -4.32 -21.35
N GLU A 95 31.67 -4.23 -20.01
CA GLU A 95 30.85 -3.29 -19.23
C GLU A 95 31.10 -1.82 -19.63
N GLU A 96 32.32 -1.49 -20.08
CA GLU A 96 32.70 -0.15 -20.55
C GLU A 96 31.94 0.29 -21.81
N LEU A 97 31.64 -0.62 -22.74
CA LEU A 97 30.85 -0.29 -23.94
C LEU A 97 29.39 0.05 -23.59
N CYS A 98 28.88 -0.48 -22.49
CA CYS A 98 27.50 -0.23 -22.06
C CYS A 98 27.34 1.14 -21.35
N GLN A 99 28.42 1.90 -21.17
CA GLN A 99 28.37 3.26 -20.63
C GLN A 99 28.14 4.35 -21.70
N ALA A 100 28.01 3.98 -22.97
CA ALA A 100 27.73 4.93 -24.04
C ALA A 100 26.39 5.67 -23.81
N PRO A 101 26.30 6.98 -24.12
CA PRO A 101 25.10 7.78 -23.85
C PRO A 101 23.85 7.26 -24.58
N GLY A 102 24.01 6.64 -25.75
CA GLY A 102 22.90 5.99 -26.48
C GLY A 102 22.31 4.79 -25.74
N VAL A 103 23.15 3.97 -25.11
CA VAL A 103 22.73 2.82 -24.30
C VAL A 103 21.98 3.30 -23.04
N GLN A 104 22.50 4.33 -22.38
CA GLN A 104 21.89 4.91 -21.18
C GLN A 104 20.49 5.50 -21.47
N GLY A 105 20.30 6.10 -22.65
CA GLY A 105 18.99 6.57 -23.09
C GLY A 105 17.96 5.45 -23.24
N ILE A 106 18.34 4.28 -23.78
CA ILE A 106 17.46 3.12 -23.86
C ILE A 106 17.22 2.48 -22.49
N PHE A 107 18.29 2.35 -21.70
CA PHE A 107 18.20 1.80 -20.35
C PHE A 107 17.21 2.61 -19.50
N ALA A 108 17.30 3.94 -19.51
CA ALA A 108 16.36 4.82 -18.80
C ALA A 108 14.90 4.57 -19.23
N ARG A 109 14.65 4.37 -20.53
CA ARG A 109 13.29 4.04 -21.04
C ARG A 109 12.81 2.69 -20.52
N ILE A 110 13.66 1.66 -20.51
CA ILE A 110 13.32 0.32 -20.01
C ILE A 110 12.97 0.38 -18.52
N VAL A 111 13.76 1.09 -17.72
CA VAL A 111 13.48 1.28 -16.29
C VAL A 111 12.16 2.02 -16.08
N GLN A 112 11.94 3.12 -16.81
CA GLN A 112 10.68 3.89 -16.71
C GLN A 112 9.45 3.05 -17.09
N VAL A 113 9.52 2.26 -18.16
CA VAL A 113 8.43 1.36 -18.55
C VAL A 113 8.20 0.30 -17.48
N SER A 114 9.25 -0.27 -16.92
CA SER A 114 9.15 -1.29 -15.86
C SER A 114 8.47 -0.73 -14.61
N VAL A 115 8.87 0.47 -14.17
CA VAL A 115 8.24 1.18 -13.03
C VAL A 115 6.78 1.50 -13.33
N LEU A 116 6.46 1.92 -14.56
CA LEU A 116 5.07 2.21 -14.95
C LEU A 116 4.20 0.95 -14.88
N VAL A 117 4.68 -0.18 -15.41
CA VAL A 117 3.98 -1.47 -15.32
C VAL A 117 3.76 -1.87 -13.86
N ASP A 118 4.77 -1.68 -13.03
CA ASP A 118 4.75 -2.01 -11.61
C ASP A 118 3.73 -1.17 -10.81
N ILE A 119 3.67 0.14 -11.07
CA ILE A 119 2.69 1.06 -10.47
C ILE A 119 1.27 0.76 -10.98
N CYS A 120 1.10 0.62 -12.29
CA CYS A 120 -0.20 0.30 -12.88
C CYS A 120 -0.73 -1.04 -12.36
N GLY A 121 0.11 -2.06 -12.27
CA GLY A 121 -0.23 -3.35 -11.70
C GLY A 121 -0.68 -3.24 -10.24
N ALA A 122 0.04 -2.49 -9.42
CA ALA A 122 -0.32 -2.26 -8.02
C ALA A 122 -1.66 -1.49 -7.88
N VAL A 123 -1.91 -0.49 -8.72
CA VAL A 123 -3.16 0.30 -8.69
C VAL A 123 -4.37 -0.54 -9.11
N ILE A 124 -4.24 -1.34 -10.17
CA ILE A 124 -5.32 -2.24 -10.61
C ILE A 124 -5.60 -3.31 -9.53
N THR A 125 -4.53 -3.91 -9.01
CA THR A 125 -4.64 -5.01 -8.05
C THR A 125 -5.12 -4.53 -6.69
N SER A 126 -4.73 -3.34 -6.22
CA SER A 126 -5.19 -2.80 -4.93
C SER A 126 -6.70 -2.60 -4.87
N SER A 127 -7.31 -2.11 -5.96
CA SER A 127 -8.77 -2.00 -6.08
C SER A 127 -9.43 -3.39 -5.97
N LEU A 128 -8.88 -4.37 -6.67
CA LEU A 128 -9.38 -5.75 -6.66
C LEU A 128 -9.26 -6.36 -5.25
N ILE A 129 -8.09 -6.24 -4.62
CA ILE A 129 -7.81 -6.66 -3.24
C ILE A 129 -8.81 -6.04 -2.26
N GLY A 130 -9.14 -4.75 -2.40
CA GLY A 130 -10.12 -4.09 -1.55
C GLY A 130 -11.51 -4.76 -1.61
N THR A 131 -11.95 -5.18 -2.79
CA THR A 131 -13.24 -5.87 -2.94
C THR A 131 -13.22 -7.35 -2.56
N LEU A 132 -12.12 -8.06 -2.85
CA LEU A 132 -11.98 -9.47 -2.49
C LEU A 132 -11.75 -9.65 -0.99
N SER A 133 -10.99 -8.75 -0.36
CA SER A 133 -10.68 -8.84 1.07
C SER A 133 -11.93 -8.70 1.92
N ALA A 134 -12.88 -7.89 1.48
CA ALA A 134 -14.20 -7.77 2.10
C ALA A 134 -15.04 -9.05 2.00
N LYS A 135 -14.82 -9.90 0.98
CA LYS A 135 -15.60 -11.13 0.75
C LYS A 135 -14.94 -12.37 1.36
N PHE A 136 -13.69 -12.61 1.03
CA PHE A 136 -12.97 -13.84 1.35
C PHE A 136 -12.18 -13.74 2.67
N GLY A 137 -11.98 -12.54 3.19
CA GLY A 137 -11.06 -12.29 4.30
C GLY A 137 -9.67 -11.88 3.81
N ARG A 138 -8.76 -11.66 4.76
CA ARG A 138 -7.46 -11.02 4.49
C ARG A 138 -6.31 -12.03 4.43
N LYS A 139 -6.38 -13.12 5.18
CA LYS A 139 -5.37 -14.19 5.14
C LYS A 139 -5.29 -14.90 3.78
N PRO A 140 -6.39 -15.32 3.12
CA PRO A 140 -6.27 -16.01 1.83
C PRO A 140 -5.65 -15.10 0.76
N LEU A 141 -5.92 -13.79 0.78
CA LEU A 141 -5.28 -12.86 -0.13
C LEU A 141 -3.79 -12.66 0.17
N LEU A 142 -3.40 -12.60 1.45
CA LEU A 142 -1.98 -12.56 1.82
C LEU A 142 -1.23 -13.80 1.29
N VAL A 143 -1.83 -14.98 1.41
CA VAL A 143 -1.26 -16.24 0.87
C VAL A 143 -1.14 -16.18 -0.65
N ILE A 144 -2.19 -15.75 -1.37
CA ILE A 144 -2.17 -15.66 -2.84
C ILE A 144 -1.07 -14.69 -3.31
N VAL A 145 -0.99 -13.50 -2.69
CA VAL A 145 0.05 -12.51 -3.02
C VAL A 145 1.45 -13.06 -2.73
N ALA A 146 1.64 -13.73 -1.60
CA ALA A 146 2.91 -14.36 -1.25
C ALA A 146 3.32 -15.50 -2.21
N ILE A 147 2.36 -16.28 -2.70
CA ILE A 147 2.61 -17.29 -3.74
C ILE A 147 3.09 -16.63 -5.04
N LEU A 148 2.41 -15.58 -5.50
CA LEU A 148 2.84 -14.83 -6.70
C LEU A 148 4.24 -14.23 -6.50
N SER A 149 4.51 -13.67 -5.31
CA SER A 149 5.82 -13.15 -4.94
C SER A 149 6.91 -14.23 -4.94
N ALA A 150 6.61 -15.46 -4.54
CA ALA A 150 7.55 -16.58 -4.55
C ALA A 150 7.78 -17.18 -5.94
N ILE A 151 6.77 -17.15 -6.83
CA ILE A 151 6.88 -17.67 -8.20
C ILE A 151 7.66 -16.70 -9.09
N SER A 152 7.47 -15.39 -8.94
CA SER A 152 8.13 -14.36 -9.76
C SER A 152 9.67 -14.55 -9.89
N PRO A 153 10.44 -14.72 -8.80
CA PRO A 153 11.89 -14.95 -8.89
C PRO A 153 12.26 -16.26 -9.59
N LEU A 154 11.42 -17.30 -9.53
CA LEU A 154 11.67 -18.54 -10.25
C LEU A 154 11.48 -18.35 -11.77
N VAL A 155 10.46 -17.57 -12.16
CA VAL A 155 10.21 -17.26 -13.57
C VAL A 155 11.35 -16.46 -14.18
N ILE A 156 11.89 -15.46 -13.47
CA ILE A 156 13.04 -14.69 -13.98
C ILE A 156 14.31 -15.56 -14.07
N ILE A 157 14.54 -16.49 -13.14
CA ILE A 157 15.64 -17.45 -13.24
C ILE A 157 15.52 -18.27 -14.54
N ILE A 158 14.34 -18.84 -14.81
CA ILE A 158 14.07 -19.59 -16.04
C ILE A 158 14.25 -18.68 -17.27
N ALA A 159 13.80 -17.43 -17.19
CA ALA A 159 13.95 -16.45 -18.26
C ALA A 159 15.42 -16.18 -18.61
N LEU A 160 16.28 -16.10 -17.59
CA LEU A 160 17.73 -15.90 -17.76
C LEU A 160 18.40 -17.14 -18.37
N TYR A 161 18.01 -18.35 -17.96
CA TYR A 161 18.54 -19.60 -18.55
C TYR A 161 18.16 -19.77 -20.01
N HIS A 162 16.91 -19.47 -20.37
CA HIS A 162 16.42 -19.59 -21.76
C HIS A 162 16.65 -18.32 -22.59
N ASN A 163 17.26 -17.27 -22.01
CA ASN A 163 17.46 -15.95 -22.63
C ASN A 163 16.17 -15.40 -23.30
N SER A 164 15.02 -15.61 -22.66
CA SER A 164 13.68 -15.28 -23.21
C SER A 164 13.14 -13.98 -22.62
N LEU A 165 13.04 -12.95 -23.46
CA LEU A 165 12.47 -11.65 -23.07
C LEU A 165 11.00 -11.76 -22.64
N VAL A 166 10.25 -12.69 -23.21
CA VAL A 166 8.82 -12.89 -22.87
C VAL A 166 8.68 -13.30 -21.41
N LEU A 167 9.53 -14.21 -20.93
CA LEU A 167 9.49 -14.66 -19.54
C LEU A 167 9.93 -13.55 -18.57
N ILE A 168 10.86 -12.67 -18.98
CA ILE A 168 11.21 -11.48 -18.19
C ILE A 168 9.99 -10.57 -18.04
N ILE A 169 9.28 -10.27 -19.13
CA ILE A 169 8.06 -9.44 -19.09
C ILE A 169 7.00 -10.10 -18.20
N VAL A 170 6.79 -11.41 -18.32
CA VAL A 170 5.85 -12.16 -17.47
C VAL A 170 6.25 -12.04 -16.00
N SER A 171 7.54 -12.17 -15.65
CA SER A 171 8.00 -12.02 -14.27
C SER A 171 7.74 -10.60 -13.71
N ILE A 172 7.95 -9.56 -14.53
CA ILE A 172 7.67 -8.17 -14.14
C ILE A 172 6.18 -7.96 -13.89
N VAL A 173 5.31 -8.50 -14.76
CA VAL A 173 3.85 -8.40 -14.57
C VAL A 173 3.41 -9.18 -13.33
N MET A 174 3.99 -10.35 -13.08
CA MET A 174 3.72 -11.14 -11.87
C MET A 174 4.15 -10.40 -10.61
N ALA A 175 5.34 -9.78 -10.60
CA ALA A 175 5.81 -8.93 -9.52
C ALA A 175 4.91 -7.70 -9.33
N ALA A 176 4.44 -7.08 -10.43
CA ALA A 176 3.55 -5.94 -10.38
C ALA A 176 2.20 -6.26 -9.73
N VAL A 177 1.72 -7.51 -9.83
CA VAL A 177 0.45 -7.99 -9.23
C VAL A 177 0.65 -8.57 -7.82
N GLY A 178 1.75 -9.28 -7.57
CA GLY A 178 2.04 -10.00 -6.32
C GLY A 178 3.11 -9.37 -5.44
N GLY A 179 3.48 -8.12 -5.71
CA GLY A 179 4.63 -7.47 -5.08
C GLY A 179 4.46 -7.08 -3.61
N PRO A 180 5.53 -6.54 -3.01
CA PRO A 180 5.54 -6.12 -1.60
C PRO A 180 4.55 -4.99 -1.30
N ARG A 181 4.16 -4.18 -2.30
CA ARG A 181 3.14 -3.12 -2.12
C ARG A 181 1.77 -3.70 -1.79
N GLN A 182 1.39 -4.83 -2.39
CA GLN A 182 0.14 -5.52 -2.10
C GLN A 182 0.14 -6.11 -0.69
N LEU A 183 1.29 -6.64 -0.25
CA LEU A 183 1.47 -7.11 1.13
C LEU A 183 1.36 -5.96 2.14
N SER A 184 1.96 -4.80 1.84
CA SER A 184 1.82 -3.60 2.69
C SER A 184 0.37 -3.13 2.78
N LEU A 185 -0.35 -3.09 1.65
CA LEU A 185 -1.76 -2.71 1.62
C LEU A 185 -2.62 -3.65 2.48
N LEU A 186 -2.48 -4.98 2.31
CA LEU A 186 -3.21 -5.97 3.09
C LEU A 186 -2.88 -5.90 4.59
N THR A 187 -1.62 -5.63 4.93
CA THR A 187 -1.16 -5.50 6.32
C THR A 187 -1.67 -4.21 6.96
N THR A 188 -1.62 -3.09 6.24
CA THR A 188 -2.16 -1.81 6.67
C THR A 188 -3.65 -1.93 6.94
N MET A 189 -4.37 -2.56 6.00
CA MET A 189 -5.76 -2.93 6.19
C MET A 189 -5.91 -3.73 7.48
N PHE A 190 -5.15 -4.82 7.66
CA PHE A 190 -5.18 -5.69 8.86
C PHE A 190 -5.07 -4.88 10.16
N ILE A 191 -4.07 -4.02 10.25
CA ILE A 191 -3.82 -3.20 11.44
C ILE A 191 -5.00 -2.27 11.72
N VAL A 192 -5.55 -1.62 10.70
CA VAL A 192 -6.71 -0.70 10.87
C VAL A 192 -7.97 -1.43 11.35
N ASP A 193 -8.15 -2.71 11.04
CA ASP A 193 -9.34 -3.44 11.51
C ASP A 193 -9.17 -4.03 12.92
N VAL A 194 -7.93 -4.18 13.41
CA VAL A 194 -7.63 -4.83 14.71
C VAL A 194 -7.26 -3.80 15.79
N ALA A 195 -6.57 -2.72 15.44
CA ALA A 195 -6.05 -1.73 16.37
C ALA A 195 -7.10 -0.66 16.71
N ALA A 196 -7.22 -0.31 17.99
CA ALA A 196 -8.02 0.83 18.43
C ALA A 196 -7.38 2.17 18.03
N ASP A 197 -6.06 2.29 18.22
CA ASP A 197 -5.25 3.43 17.81
C ASP A 197 -4.20 2.97 16.77
N PRO A 198 -4.51 3.03 15.46
CA PRO A 198 -3.63 2.47 14.44
C PRO A 198 -2.36 3.28 14.19
N GLY A 199 -2.34 4.59 14.51
CA GLY A 199 -1.24 5.50 14.17
C GLY A 199 0.17 5.00 14.58
N PRO A 200 0.41 4.66 15.86
CA PRO A 200 1.70 4.14 16.29
C PRO A 200 2.08 2.81 15.62
N ILE A 201 1.13 1.89 15.43
CA ILE A 201 1.42 0.58 14.83
C ILE A 201 1.73 0.73 13.33
N LEU A 202 1.01 1.61 12.63
CA LEU A 202 1.30 1.96 11.23
C LEU A 202 2.67 2.62 11.08
N SER A 203 3.11 3.41 12.05
CA SER A 203 4.47 3.95 12.03
C SER A 203 5.54 2.88 12.21
N ILE A 204 5.30 1.89 13.09
CA ILE A 204 6.21 0.75 13.28
C ILE A 204 6.21 -0.14 12.03
N LEU A 205 5.06 -0.27 11.36
CA LEU A 205 4.94 -0.97 10.07
C LEU A 205 5.82 -0.33 9.00
N GLU A 206 5.69 0.98 8.80
CA GLU A 206 6.53 1.72 7.87
C GLU A 206 8.01 1.70 8.30
N GLY A 207 8.30 1.72 9.59
CA GLY A 207 9.65 1.49 10.12
C GLY A 207 10.20 0.13 9.72
N SER A 208 9.37 -0.93 9.75
CA SER A 208 9.74 -2.29 9.34
C SER A 208 9.97 -2.42 7.83
N VAL A 209 9.20 -1.68 7.01
CA VAL A 209 9.46 -1.54 5.57
C VAL A 209 10.88 -1.01 5.36
N ASN A 210 11.18 0.15 5.95
CA ASN A 210 12.47 0.82 5.79
C ASN A 210 13.63 -0.02 6.35
N PHE A 211 13.38 -0.80 7.39
CA PHE A 211 14.37 -1.72 7.94
C PHE A 211 14.73 -2.82 6.94
N GLY A 212 13.71 -3.40 6.28
CA GLY A 212 13.91 -4.37 5.21
C GLY A 212 14.71 -3.79 4.03
N LEU A 213 14.41 -2.54 3.66
CA LEU A 213 15.18 -1.80 2.64
C LEU A 213 16.64 -1.60 3.04
N ALA A 214 16.90 -1.18 4.29
CA ALA A 214 18.25 -0.91 4.77
C ALA A 214 19.14 -2.16 4.70
N ILE A 215 18.63 -3.30 5.18
CA ILE A 215 19.36 -4.56 5.19
C ILE A 215 19.55 -5.09 3.76
N SER A 216 18.50 -5.04 2.93
CA SER A 216 18.53 -5.57 1.58
C SER A 216 19.48 -4.82 0.64
N PHE A 217 19.59 -3.49 0.73
CA PHE A 217 20.57 -2.75 -0.09
C PHE A 217 22.03 -3.12 0.26
N ALA A 218 22.32 -3.36 1.54
CA ALA A 218 23.64 -3.80 1.96
C ALA A 218 23.95 -5.24 1.52
N LEU A 219 22.98 -6.15 1.66
CA LEU A 219 23.15 -7.56 1.29
C LEU A 219 23.15 -7.77 -0.22
N GLY A 220 22.25 -7.13 -0.97
CA GLY A 220 22.06 -7.35 -2.40
C GLY A 220 23.33 -7.10 -3.20
N GLY A 221 23.98 -5.95 -2.99
CA GLY A 221 25.23 -5.61 -3.67
C GLY A 221 26.40 -6.53 -3.27
N LEU A 222 26.43 -7.01 -2.02
CA LEU A 222 27.47 -7.93 -1.55
C LEU A 222 27.31 -9.32 -2.16
N ILE A 223 26.08 -9.84 -2.21
CA ILE A 223 25.77 -11.17 -2.77
C ILE A 223 26.12 -11.20 -4.26
N THR A 224 25.75 -10.17 -5.02
CA THR A 224 26.06 -10.10 -6.45
C THR A 224 27.57 -10.09 -6.72
N ARG A 225 28.33 -9.35 -5.90
CA ARG A 225 29.80 -9.31 -6.02
C ARG A 225 30.48 -10.61 -5.64
N TRP A 226 30.01 -11.26 -4.58
CA TRP A 226 30.62 -12.49 -4.08
C TRP A 226 30.29 -13.71 -4.94
N SER A 227 29.05 -13.81 -5.44
CA SER A 227 28.57 -14.92 -6.26
C SER A 227 29.25 -14.97 -7.64
N GLY A 228 29.56 -13.82 -8.24
CA GLY A 228 30.02 -13.74 -9.64
C GLY A 228 28.97 -14.17 -10.67
N ASN A 229 27.80 -14.67 -10.22
CA ASN A 229 26.67 -15.08 -11.05
C ASN A 229 25.40 -14.32 -10.62
N LEU A 230 24.74 -13.72 -11.60
CA LEU A 230 23.51 -12.91 -11.44
C LEU A 230 22.32 -13.73 -10.94
N THR A 231 22.28 -15.04 -11.23
CA THR A 231 21.15 -15.91 -10.90
C THR A 231 21.03 -16.20 -9.40
N TYR A 232 22.15 -16.18 -8.66
CA TYR A 232 22.18 -16.55 -7.24
C TYR A 232 21.32 -15.62 -6.37
N VAL A 233 21.27 -14.32 -6.70
CA VAL A 233 20.50 -13.33 -5.94
C VAL A 233 19.00 -13.63 -6.03
N PHE A 234 18.52 -14.12 -7.18
CA PHE A 234 17.12 -14.52 -7.35
C PHE A 234 16.78 -15.81 -6.60
N TRP A 235 17.74 -16.73 -6.43
CA TRP A 235 17.54 -17.89 -5.55
C TRP A 235 17.40 -17.48 -4.08
N VAL A 236 18.21 -16.52 -3.63
CA VAL A 236 18.09 -15.94 -2.28
C VAL A 236 16.73 -15.25 -2.12
N GLN A 237 16.28 -14.47 -3.12
CA GLN A 237 14.95 -13.88 -3.12
C GLN A 237 13.85 -14.96 -3.00
N ALA A 238 13.90 -16.01 -3.82
CA ALA A 238 12.92 -17.10 -3.78
C ALA A 238 12.88 -17.79 -2.40
N ALA A 239 14.04 -17.98 -1.76
CA ALA A 239 14.12 -18.53 -0.41
C ALA A 239 13.46 -17.62 0.64
N ILE A 240 13.71 -16.30 0.58
CA ILE A 240 13.06 -15.33 1.49
C ILE A 240 11.54 -15.32 1.26
N CYS A 241 11.08 -15.32 0.01
CA CYS A 241 9.66 -15.40 -0.33
C CYS A 241 9.01 -16.71 0.15
N ALA A 242 9.73 -17.84 0.09
CA ALA A 242 9.24 -19.12 0.60
C ALA A 242 9.11 -19.10 2.14
N VAL A 243 10.09 -18.55 2.85
CA VAL A 243 10.02 -18.35 4.31
C VAL A 243 8.84 -17.44 4.68
N LEU A 244 8.66 -16.36 3.93
CA LEU A 244 7.52 -15.45 4.08
C LEU A 244 6.17 -16.19 3.89
N LEU A 245 6.06 -17.01 2.84
CA LEU A 245 4.86 -17.80 2.58
C LEU A 245 4.54 -18.76 3.73
N ILE A 246 5.56 -19.49 4.22
CA ILE A 246 5.44 -20.39 5.38
C ILE A 246 4.98 -19.59 6.61
N TYR A 247 5.61 -18.44 6.88
CA TYR A 247 5.26 -17.57 7.99
C TYR A 247 3.79 -17.11 7.92
N ILE A 248 3.31 -16.68 6.75
CA ILE A 248 1.92 -16.25 6.58
C ILE A 248 0.93 -17.41 6.82
N ILE A 249 1.26 -18.62 6.37
CA ILE A 249 0.38 -19.78 6.52
C ILE A 249 0.22 -20.15 8.00
N PHE A 250 1.33 -20.24 8.75
CA PHE A 250 1.35 -20.73 10.12
C PHE A 250 1.13 -19.64 11.18
N ALA A 251 1.76 -18.47 11.05
CA ALA A 251 1.80 -17.46 12.11
C ALA A 251 0.64 -16.45 12.04
N ILE A 252 0.08 -16.19 10.84
CA ILE A 252 -0.98 -15.19 10.70
C ILE A 252 -2.35 -15.83 10.93
N PRO A 253 -3.09 -15.41 11.98
CA PRO A 253 -4.48 -15.80 12.17
C PRO A 253 -5.39 -15.08 11.16
N GLU A 254 -6.51 -15.69 10.81
CA GLU A 254 -7.54 -15.02 9.99
C GLU A 254 -8.05 -13.77 10.74
N SER A 255 -8.04 -12.60 10.09
CA SER A 255 -8.38 -11.32 10.76
C SER A 255 -9.85 -11.20 11.18
N PHE A 256 -10.71 -12.14 10.78
CA PHE A 256 -12.13 -12.10 11.07
C PHE A 256 -12.70 -13.47 11.42
N GLY A 257 -13.39 -13.54 12.56
CA GLY A 257 -14.41 -14.56 12.79
C GLY A 257 -15.49 -14.48 11.71
N TRP A 258 -16.06 -15.63 11.35
CA TRP A 258 -17.14 -15.78 10.37
C TRP A 258 -18.27 -14.73 10.50
N GLU A 259 -18.71 -14.40 11.71
CA GLU A 259 -19.83 -13.48 11.97
C GLU A 259 -19.59 -12.06 11.48
N LYS A 260 -18.39 -11.50 11.67
CA LYS A 260 -18.07 -10.13 11.23
C LYS A 260 -17.97 -10.04 9.70
N ARG A 261 -17.62 -11.14 9.02
CA ARG A 261 -17.63 -11.22 7.55
C ARG A 261 -19.05 -11.18 7.02
N VAL A 262 -19.96 -11.95 7.64
CA VAL A 262 -21.38 -11.95 7.28
C VAL A 262 -22.00 -10.58 7.54
N ALA A 263 -21.73 -9.95 8.69
CA ALA A 263 -22.25 -8.63 9.03
C ALA A 263 -21.77 -7.54 8.06
N ARG A 264 -20.46 -7.47 7.74
CA ARG A 264 -19.92 -6.50 6.78
C ARG A 264 -20.38 -6.80 5.34
N ALA A 265 -20.49 -8.07 4.96
CA ALA A 265 -21.03 -8.45 3.66
C ALA A 265 -22.53 -8.09 3.53
N ALA A 266 -23.30 -8.25 4.59
CA ALA A 266 -24.71 -7.84 4.69
C ALA A 266 -24.84 -6.31 4.63
N GLU A 267 -23.97 -5.57 5.32
CA GLU A 267 -23.93 -4.10 5.26
C GLU A 267 -23.62 -3.60 3.84
N ILE A 268 -22.59 -4.16 3.18
CA ILE A 268 -22.26 -3.82 1.78
C ILE A 268 -23.39 -4.23 0.83
N ALA A 269 -24.08 -5.35 1.09
CA ALA A 269 -25.24 -5.77 0.31
C ALA A 269 -26.44 -4.82 0.50
N ALA A 270 -26.66 -4.33 1.73
CA ALA A 270 -27.70 -3.35 2.07
C ALA A 270 -27.40 -1.96 1.47
N GLU A 271 -26.14 -1.54 1.42
CA GLU A 271 -25.75 -0.33 0.69
C GLU A 271 -25.97 -0.47 -0.81
N ARG A 272 -25.68 -1.65 -1.38
CA ARG A 272 -25.94 -1.95 -2.79
C ARG A 272 -27.44 -1.95 -3.12
N SER A 273 -28.29 -2.50 -2.24
CA SER A 273 -29.74 -2.48 -2.46
C SER A 273 -30.29 -1.06 -2.38
N ARG A 274 -29.83 -0.24 -1.44
CA ARG A 274 -30.15 1.21 -1.39
C ARG A 274 -29.69 1.98 -2.63
N GLY A 275 -28.50 1.67 -3.15
CA GLY A 275 -27.99 2.26 -4.40
C GLY A 275 -28.78 1.83 -5.64
N ARG A 276 -29.20 0.57 -5.70
CA ARG A 276 -29.97 0.01 -6.82
C ARG A 276 -31.42 0.53 -6.84
N GLN A 277 -32.06 0.66 -5.67
CA GLN A 277 -33.37 1.31 -5.54
C GLN A 277 -33.38 2.77 -6.02
N ARG A 278 -32.27 3.51 -5.86
CA ARG A 278 -32.13 4.87 -6.41
C ARG A 278 -31.97 4.92 -7.93
N ALA A 279 -31.43 3.86 -8.54
CA ALA A 279 -31.24 3.76 -9.99
C ALA A 279 -32.45 3.14 -10.72
N SER A 280 -33.33 2.45 -9.99
CA SER A 280 -34.56 1.86 -10.51
C SER A 280 -35.71 2.87 -10.57
N ARG A 281 -35.60 3.90 -11.42
CA ARG A 281 -36.81 4.46 -12.07
C ARG A 281 -37.16 3.52 -13.23
N PRO A 282 -38.43 3.10 -13.41
CA PRO A 282 -38.78 2.03 -14.32
C PRO A 282 -38.67 2.51 -15.77
N THR A 283 -37.64 2.07 -16.49
CA THR A 283 -37.64 2.08 -17.96
C THR A 283 -37.94 0.66 -18.43
N LEU A 284 -38.99 0.56 -19.26
CA LEU A 284 -39.58 -0.69 -19.77
C LEU A 284 -38.53 -1.71 -20.24
N SER A 285 -38.74 -2.96 -19.83
CA SER A 285 -37.91 -4.13 -20.15
C SER A 285 -37.93 -4.48 -21.63
N ARG A 286 -36.75 -4.72 -22.23
CA ARG A 286 -36.62 -5.52 -23.45
C ARG A 286 -35.64 -6.67 -23.19
N SER A 287 -36.15 -7.89 -23.31
CA SER A 287 -35.44 -9.15 -23.18
C SER A 287 -34.57 -9.43 -24.42
N ARG A 288 -33.26 -9.69 -24.25
CA ARG A 288 -32.51 -10.79 -24.92
C ARG A 288 -30.99 -10.86 -24.62
N SER A 289 -30.52 -12.10 -24.48
CA SER A 289 -29.16 -12.66 -24.61
C SER A 289 -28.21 -12.61 -23.39
N VAL A 290 -28.06 -13.78 -22.74
CA VAL A 290 -27.53 -13.96 -21.36
C VAL A 290 -26.03 -14.34 -21.28
N SER A 291 -25.24 -14.21 -22.35
CA SER A 291 -23.84 -14.70 -22.34
C SER A 291 -22.77 -13.60 -22.40
N ILE A 292 -22.97 -12.54 -23.20
CA ILE A 292 -22.02 -11.40 -23.29
C ILE A 292 -22.25 -10.41 -22.14
N GLU A 293 -23.48 -10.29 -21.69
CA GLU A 293 -23.86 -9.38 -20.60
C GLU A 293 -23.22 -9.77 -19.26
N ARG A 294 -22.94 -11.06 -18.99
CA ARG A 294 -22.23 -11.46 -17.75
C ARG A 294 -20.76 -11.10 -17.75
N VAL A 295 -20.09 -11.18 -18.89
CA VAL A 295 -18.69 -10.75 -19.04
C VAL A 295 -18.62 -9.23 -18.99
N GLN A 296 -19.54 -8.55 -19.67
CA GLN A 296 -19.64 -7.09 -19.69
C GLN A 296 -20.05 -6.54 -18.32
N GLU A 297 -20.97 -7.19 -17.59
CA GLU A 297 -21.28 -6.91 -16.19
C GLU A 297 -20.09 -7.21 -15.28
N GLY A 298 -19.29 -8.25 -15.55
CA GLY A 298 -18.08 -8.57 -14.80
C GLY A 298 -17.03 -7.46 -14.94
N VAL A 299 -16.80 -7.01 -16.18
CA VAL A 299 -15.91 -5.88 -16.50
C VAL A 299 -16.46 -4.58 -15.93
N GLN A 300 -17.77 -4.32 -16.02
CA GLN A 300 -18.42 -3.11 -15.48
C GLN A 300 -18.45 -3.13 -13.93
N LYS A 301 -18.56 -4.30 -13.30
CA LYS A 301 -18.39 -4.49 -11.84
C LYS A 301 -16.93 -4.26 -11.42
N SER A 302 -15.95 -4.64 -12.23
CA SER A 302 -14.52 -4.34 -12.00
C SER A 302 -14.19 -2.86 -12.22
N ALA A 303 -14.73 -2.24 -13.27
CA ALA A 303 -14.57 -0.81 -13.56
C ALA A 303 -15.26 0.07 -12.49
N SER A 304 -16.44 -0.34 -12.02
CA SER A 304 -17.10 0.31 -10.88
C SER A 304 -16.48 -0.01 -9.53
N ALA A 305 -15.66 -1.06 -9.42
CA ALA A 305 -14.81 -1.28 -8.24
C ALA A 305 -13.63 -0.30 -8.24
N PHE A 306 -13.00 -0.07 -9.39
CA PHE A 306 -11.92 0.89 -9.58
C PHE A 306 -12.32 2.34 -9.27
N SER A 307 -13.55 2.74 -9.58
CA SER A 307 -14.02 4.11 -9.32
C SER A 307 -14.49 4.38 -7.88
N ARG A 308 -14.72 3.35 -7.06
CA ARG A 308 -15.19 3.51 -5.66
C ARG A 308 -14.20 4.23 -4.75
N PRO A 309 -12.89 3.92 -4.73
CA PRO A 309 -11.90 4.67 -3.95
C PRO A 309 -11.85 6.15 -4.35
N ILE A 310 -11.95 6.43 -5.65
CA ILE A 310 -11.93 7.81 -6.17
C ILE A 310 -13.21 8.55 -5.77
N ALA A 311 -14.37 7.86 -5.81
CA ALA A 311 -15.64 8.43 -5.38
C ALA A 311 -15.68 8.76 -3.87
N LEU A 312 -14.89 8.05 -3.05
CA LEU A 312 -14.73 8.35 -1.61
C LEU A 312 -13.98 9.66 -1.37
N ILE A 313 -12.97 9.96 -2.21
CA ILE A 313 -12.15 11.17 -2.12
C ILE A 313 -12.92 12.41 -2.64
N TRP A 314 -13.91 12.20 -3.51
CA TRP A 314 -14.69 13.28 -4.10
C TRP A 314 -15.46 14.09 -3.03
N PRO A 315 -15.49 15.44 -3.12
CA PRO A 315 -16.07 16.28 -2.09
C PRO A 315 -17.56 16.00 -1.89
N LYS A 316 -17.89 15.45 -0.72
CA LYS A 316 -19.28 15.20 -0.31
C LYS A 316 -19.96 16.50 0.11
N ARG A 317 -21.24 16.64 -0.24
CA ARG A 317 -22.07 17.78 0.18
C ARG A 317 -22.56 17.52 1.60
N ASN A 318 -22.26 18.41 2.54
CA ASN A 318 -22.79 18.30 3.89
C ASN A 318 -24.31 18.52 3.84
N PRO A 319 -25.13 17.56 4.32
CA PRO A 319 -26.59 17.67 4.25
C PRO A 319 -27.13 18.84 5.08
N MET A 320 -26.43 19.25 6.14
CA MET A 320 -26.85 20.32 7.05
C MET A 320 -26.46 21.73 6.59
N THR A 321 -25.31 21.89 5.92
CA THR A 321 -24.76 23.23 5.58
C THR A 321 -24.78 23.54 4.09
N GLY A 322 -25.15 22.59 3.23
CA GLY A 322 -25.20 22.75 1.76
C GLY A 322 -23.84 22.92 1.06
N LYS A 323 -22.77 23.27 1.80
CA LYS A 323 -21.39 23.43 1.33
C LYS A 323 -20.73 22.07 1.05
N ARG A 324 -19.88 22.04 0.02
CA ARG A 324 -19.05 20.87 -0.33
C ARG A 324 -17.84 20.80 0.61
N ASN A 325 -17.66 19.66 1.29
CA ASN A 325 -16.48 19.45 2.12
C ASN A 325 -15.30 19.02 1.23
N LYS A 326 -14.37 19.95 0.97
CA LYS A 326 -13.18 19.72 0.12
C LYS A 326 -11.96 19.20 0.91
N ARG A 327 -12.06 19.03 2.23
CA ARG A 327 -10.90 18.71 3.09
C ARG A 327 -10.22 17.41 2.72
N LEU A 328 -11.00 16.35 2.48
CA LEU A 328 -10.46 15.03 2.13
C LEU A 328 -9.77 15.06 0.76
N LEU A 329 -10.37 15.74 -0.22
CA LEU A 329 -9.76 15.95 -1.54
C LEU A 329 -8.42 16.69 -1.43
N LEU A 330 -8.37 17.78 -0.65
CA LEU A 330 -7.15 18.56 -0.44
C LEU A 330 -6.06 17.73 0.24
N LEU A 331 -6.45 16.93 1.25
CA LEU A 331 -5.55 16.03 1.96
C LEU A 331 -4.97 14.97 1.01
N SER A 332 -5.80 14.33 0.18
CA SER A 332 -5.35 13.34 -0.81
C SER A 332 -4.38 13.94 -1.84
N ILE A 333 -4.65 15.16 -2.32
CA ILE A 333 -3.73 15.87 -3.23
C ILE A 333 -2.40 16.16 -2.53
N GLY A 334 -2.43 16.63 -1.28
CA GLY A 334 -1.22 16.91 -0.51
C GLY A 334 -0.36 15.66 -0.28
N VAL A 335 -0.98 14.54 0.10
CA VAL A 335 -0.28 13.26 0.27
C VAL A 335 0.30 12.76 -1.05
N LEU A 336 -0.43 12.91 -2.16
CA LEU A 336 0.06 12.51 -3.49
C LEU A 336 1.28 13.34 -3.91
N LEU A 337 1.24 14.66 -3.70
CA LEU A 337 2.36 15.56 -4.00
C LEU A 337 3.59 15.23 -3.15
N ALA A 338 3.39 15.01 -1.85
CA ALA A 338 4.46 14.63 -0.93
C ALA A 338 5.11 13.31 -1.34
N TYR A 339 4.32 12.27 -1.59
CA TYR A 339 4.84 10.98 -2.02
C TYR A 339 5.59 11.08 -3.35
N THR A 340 5.07 11.85 -4.31
CA THR A 340 5.73 12.10 -5.60
C THR A 340 7.08 12.83 -5.42
N GLY A 341 7.11 13.83 -4.53
CA GLY A 341 8.34 14.54 -4.18
C GLY A 341 9.38 13.62 -3.54
N SER A 342 8.98 12.84 -2.54
CA SER A 342 9.86 11.89 -1.86
C SER A 342 10.45 10.84 -2.81
N ALA A 343 9.64 10.32 -3.75
CA ALA A 343 10.07 9.37 -4.76
C ALA A 343 11.07 10.01 -5.74
N TYR A 344 10.82 11.25 -6.17
CA TYR A 344 11.72 11.97 -7.07
C TYR A 344 13.10 12.23 -6.43
N VAL A 345 13.13 12.62 -5.15
CA VAL A 345 14.37 12.87 -4.40
C VAL A 345 15.18 11.61 -4.15
N LEU A 346 14.54 10.44 -4.07
CA LEU A 346 15.26 9.19 -3.89
C LEU A 346 15.80 8.64 -5.22
N HIS A 347 15.05 8.78 -6.32
CA HIS A 347 15.43 8.23 -7.62
C HIS A 347 16.33 9.15 -8.47
N ALA A 348 16.31 10.47 -8.28
CA ALA A 348 17.21 11.38 -8.99
C ALA A 348 18.69 11.16 -8.63
N PRO A 349 19.07 10.99 -7.35
CA PRO A 349 20.42 10.59 -6.97
C PRO A 349 20.76 9.19 -7.43
N ASP A 350 19.83 8.21 -7.40
CA ASP A 350 20.09 6.85 -7.89
C ASP A 350 20.52 6.85 -9.37
N TYR A 351 19.84 7.64 -10.20
CA TYR A 351 20.18 7.80 -11.61
C TYR A 351 21.54 8.49 -11.80
N GLN A 352 21.84 9.53 -11.01
CA GLN A 352 23.10 10.26 -11.10
C GLN A 352 24.29 9.48 -10.50
N LEU A 353 24.06 8.71 -9.43
CA LEU A 353 25.01 7.79 -8.79
C LEU A 353 25.29 6.56 -9.67
N TYR A 354 24.30 6.10 -10.44
CA TYR A 354 24.47 5.03 -11.42
C TYR A 354 25.32 5.48 -12.62
N MET A 355 25.13 6.71 -13.10
CA MET A 355 25.99 7.32 -14.12
C MET A 355 27.43 7.53 -13.63
N SER A 356 27.65 7.72 -12.32
CA SER A 356 28.99 7.69 -11.72
C SER A 356 29.40 6.23 -11.40
N ALA A 357 29.67 5.45 -12.43
CA ALA A 357 29.94 4.01 -12.38
C ALA A 357 31.13 3.55 -11.51
N LYS A 358 31.79 4.42 -10.75
CA LYS A 358 33.06 4.03 -10.12
C LYS A 358 32.94 3.04 -8.96
N ILE A 359 31.87 2.96 -8.14
CA ILE A 359 31.78 1.92 -7.09
C ILE A 359 30.33 1.55 -6.71
N LEU A 360 29.75 0.50 -7.31
CA LEU A 360 28.42 -0.05 -6.98
C LEU A 360 28.20 -0.34 -5.47
N ALA A 361 29.24 -0.75 -4.73
CA ALA A 361 29.12 -0.98 -3.28
C ALA A 361 29.01 0.31 -2.46
N LYS A 362 29.71 1.41 -2.83
CA LYS A 362 29.59 2.68 -2.11
C LYS A 362 28.16 3.22 -2.20
N ASN A 363 27.50 2.99 -3.33
CA ASN A 363 26.13 3.42 -3.57
C ASN A 363 25.12 2.63 -2.71
N GLY A 364 25.32 1.31 -2.55
CA GLY A 364 24.48 0.48 -1.67
C GLY A 364 24.58 0.88 -0.19
N TYR A 365 25.76 1.26 0.30
CA TYR A 365 25.93 1.75 1.67
C TYR A 365 25.22 3.07 1.93
N LEU A 366 25.21 4.00 0.96
CA LEU A 366 24.49 5.27 1.09
C LEU A 366 22.98 5.04 1.21
N LEU A 367 22.42 4.20 0.32
CA LEU A 367 20.99 3.86 0.34
C LEU A 367 20.59 3.13 1.63
N SER A 368 21.45 2.21 2.09
CA SER A 368 21.27 1.54 3.37
C SER A 368 21.29 2.52 4.54
N ALA A 369 22.21 3.49 4.56
CA ALA A 369 22.29 4.50 5.61
C ALA A 369 21.04 5.41 5.66
N VAL A 370 20.53 5.85 4.51
CA VAL A 370 19.29 6.63 4.43
C VAL A 370 18.10 5.82 4.94
N ALA A 371 17.98 4.56 4.52
CA ALA A 371 16.91 3.68 4.97
C ALA A 371 17.02 3.35 6.47
N ALA A 372 18.24 3.18 7.01
CA ALA A 372 18.49 2.98 8.43
C ALA A 372 18.08 4.23 9.25
N GLY A 373 18.39 5.43 8.76
CA GLY A 373 17.94 6.68 9.38
C GLY A 373 16.41 6.78 9.47
N LYS A 374 15.71 6.48 8.36
CA LYS A 374 14.24 6.42 8.34
C LYS A 374 13.68 5.36 9.31
N THR A 375 14.34 4.21 9.39
CA THR A 375 13.97 3.12 10.30
C THR A 375 14.05 3.56 11.75
N ILE A 376 15.17 4.14 12.17
CA ILE A 376 15.38 4.62 13.54
C ILE A 376 14.32 5.68 13.89
N TYR A 377 14.06 6.60 12.97
CA TYR A 377 13.04 7.64 13.16
C TYR A 377 11.64 7.05 13.35
N LEU A 378 11.20 6.15 12.48
CA LEU A 378 9.84 5.60 12.50
C LEU A 378 9.61 4.59 13.64
N LEU A 379 10.63 3.82 14.03
CA LEU A 379 10.51 2.83 15.10
C LEU A 379 10.61 3.46 16.50
N ILE A 380 11.45 4.49 16.68
CA ILE A 380 11.76 5.04 18.00
C ILE A 380 11.16 6.44 18.16
N PHE A 381 11.58 7.38 17.32
CA PHE A 381 11.28 8.80 17.54
C PHE A 381 9.80 9.12 17.30
N PHE A 382 9.22 8.66 16.18
CA PHE A 382 7.85 8.98 15.82
C PHE A 382 6.80 8.51 16.84
N PRO A 383 6.78 7.25 17.32
CA PRO A 383 5.82 6.83 18.34
C PRO A 383 6.03 7.55 19.68
N LEU A 384 7.27 7.89 20.04
CA LEU A 384 7.55 8.71 21.23
C LEU A 384 7.01 10.14 21.08
N ILE A 385 7.20 10.76 19.91
CA ILE A 385 6.68 12.10 19.59
C ILE A 385 5.16 12.11 19.64
N LEU A 386 4.48 11.09 19.06
CA LEU A 386 3.02 10.98 19.14
C LEU A 386 2.54 10.86 20.59
N LYS A 387 3.15 9.97 21.38
CA LYS A 387 2.76 9.74 22.77
C LYS A 387 3.02 10.97 23.65
N ALA A 388 4.16 11.62 23.49
CA ALA A 388 4.52 12.83 24.23
C ALA A 388 3.65 14.02 23.81
N GLY A 389 3.45 14.20 22.50
CA GLY A 389 2.65 15.28 21.93
C GLY A 389 1.19 15.21 22.34
N HIS A 390 0.55 14.03 22.24
CA HIS A 390 -0.81 13.83 22.74
C HIS A 390 -0.92 14.11 24.24
N ARG A 391 0.05 13.63 25.05
CA ARG A 391 0.07 13.87 26.50
C ARG A 391 0.21 15.36 26.84
N MET A 392 1.11 16.08 26.16
CA MET A 392 1.32 17.52 26.38
C MET A 392 0.11 18.35 25.94
N TYR A 393 -0.48 18.04 24.79
CA TYR A 393 -1.63 18.76 24.25
C TYR A 393 -2.88 18.56 25.11
N LEU A 394 -3.06 17.36 25.67
CA LEU A 394 -4.11 17.06 26.66
C LEU A 394 -3.88 17.77 28.00
N LYS A 395 -2.63 17.92 28.45
CA LYS A 395 -2.28 18.61 29.71
C LYS A 395 -2.53 20.12 29.65
N ASN A 396 -2.24 20.76 28.52
CA ASN A 396 -2.36 22.22 28.36
C ASN A 396 -3.80 22.74 28.17
N ARG A 397 -4.79 21.87 27.94
CA ARG A 397 -6.21 22.25 27.76
C ARG A 397 -7.14 21.37 28.60
N SER A 398 -6.94 21.42 29.92
CA SER A 398 -7.82 20.83 30.93
C SER A 398 -9.20 21.53 30.92
N GLY A 399 -10.12 21.04 30.09
CA GLY A 399 -11.51 21.48 30.06
C GLY A 399 -12.43 20.51 29.33
N GLY A 400 -12.94 19.50 30.05
CA GLY A 400 -14.12 18.71 29.66
C GLY A 400 -13.89 17.44 28.82
N ALA A 401 -14.47 16.32 29.27
CA ALA A 401 -14.37 14.98 28.67
C ALA A 401 -14.90 14.87 27.22
N LYS A 402 -15.77 15.78 26.75
CA LYS A 402 -16.26 15.83 25.35
C LYS A 402 -15.22 16.34 24.35
N ALA A 403 -14.14 16.99 24.79
CA ALA A 403 -13.10 17.52 23.92
C ALA A 403 -12.07 16.47 23.46
N LYS A 404 -11.97 15.32 24.14
CA LYS A 404 -10.86 14.35 23.99
C LYS A 404 -10.69 13.81 22.55
N ASN A 405 -11.80 13.53 21.84
CA ASN A 405 -11.76 13.02 20.45
C ASN A 405 -11.51 14.13 19.41
N SER A 406 -11.91 15.38 19.70
CA SER A 406 -11.63 16.54 18.85
C SER A 406 -10.17 16.99 18.97
N LEU A 407 -9.60 16.87 20.18
CA LEU A 407 -8.28 17.37 20.54
C LEU A 407 -7.13 16.62 19.86
N GLY A 408 -7.22 15.29 19.76
CA GLY A 408 -6.24 14.47 19.02
C GLY A 408 -6.13 14.91 17.56
N SER A 409 -7.28 15.20 16.92
CA SER A 409 -7.31 15.61 15.51
C SER A 409 -6.60 16.93 15.21
N GLN A 410 -6.53 17.86 16.17
CA GLN A 410 -5.85 19.15 15.97
C GLN A 410 -4.33 19.01 16.07
N PHE A 411 -3.84 18.26 17.06
CA PHE A 411 -2.40 17.98 17.17
C PHE A 411 -1.91 17.25 15.92
N ASP A 412 -2.65 16.22 15.48
CA ASP A 412 -2.30 15.44 14.29
C ASP A 412 -2.27 16.32 13.03
N ALA A 413 -3.18 17.29 12.90
CA ALA A 413 -3.18 18.25 11.80
C ALA A 413 -1.97 19.20 11.81
N HIS A 414 -1.56 19.68 12.99
CA HIS A 414 -0.36 20.52 13.11
C HIS A 414 0.92 19.71 12.84
N LEU A 415 0.99 18.47 13.34
CA LEU A 415 2.11 17.56 13.08
C LEU A 415 2.24 17.27 11.59
N LEU A 416 1.11 17.01 10.91
CA LEU A 416 1.09 16.80 9.47
C LEU A 416 1.56 18.04 8.70
N GLY A 417 1.09 19.23 9.08
CA GLY A 417 1.53 20.48 8.47
C GLY A 417 3.03 20.72 8.62
N PHE A 418 3.59 20.44 9.80
CA PHE A 418 5.02 20.54 10.05
C PHE A 418 5.84 19.54 9.22
N SER A 419 5.35 18.30 9.10
CA SER A 419 5.97 17.26 8.26
C SER A 419 6.05 17.71 6.80
N PHE A 420 4.96 18.23 6.23
CA PHE A 420 4.96 18.71 4.85
C PHE A 420 5.89 19.92 4.64
N LEU A 421 6.02 20.80 5.63
CA LEU A 421 6.96 21.92 5.57
C LEU A 421 8.40 21.44 5.53
N ILE A 422 8.79 20.50 6.40
CA ILE A 422 10.13 19.91 6.40
C ILE A 422 10.41 19.22 5.06
N GLU A 423 9.46 18.44 4.55
CA GLU A 423 9.63 17.73 3.28
C GLU A 423 9.79 18.71 2.10
N SER A 424 9.02 19.79 2.09
CA SER A 424 9.14 20.87 1.09
C SER A 424 10.50 21.57 1.17
N LEU A 425 10.97 21.87 2.38
CA LEU A 425 12.30 22.44 2.61
C LEU A 425 13.42 21.49 2.12
N GLY A 426 13.26 20.19 2.38
CA GLY A 426 14.18 19.16 1.89
C GLY A 426 14.22 19.08 0.36
N LEU A 427 13.06 19.09 -0.28
CA LEU A 427 12.92 19.10 -1.74
C LEU A 427 13.59 20.32 -2.37
N VAL A 428 13.35 21.51 -1.81
CA VAL A 428 13.98 22.76 -2.25
C VAL A 428 15.49 22.70 -2.04
N GLY A 429 15.96 22.19 -0.90
CA GLY A 429 17.39 22.01 -0.61
C GLY A 429 18.08 21.12 -1.64
N VAL A 430 17.48 19.98 -1.99
CA VAL A 430 18.01 19.08 -3.02
C VAL A 430 18.03 19.76 -4.38
N GLY A 431 16.93 20.40 -4.80
CA GLY A 431 16.84 21.11 -6.08
C GLY A 431 17.85 22.26 -6.23
N LEU A 432 18.15 22.98 -5.14
CA LEU A 432 19.18 24.02 -5.14
C LEU A 432 20.60 23.42 -5.18
N SER A 433 20.81 22.25 -4.58
CA SER A 433 22.12 21.59 -4.58
C SER A 433 22.51 21.03 -5.95
N THR A 434 21.56 20.44 -6.69
CA THR A 434 21.81 19.88 -8.02
C THR A 434 22.14 20.98 -9.04
N ASN A 435 21.51 22.15 -8.93
CA ASN A 435 21.84 23.31 -9.76
C ASN A 435 23.26 23.84 -9.51
N LYS A 436 23.77 23.77 -8.27
CA LYS A 436 25.17 24.16 -7.99
C LYS A 436 26.19 23.17 -8.54
N VAL A 437 25.86 21.88 -8.55
CA VAL A 437 26.72 20.85 -9.16
C VAL A 437 26.75 21.00 -10.68
N ALA A 438 25.59 21.24 -11.31
CA ALA A 438 25.49 21.46 -12.75
C ALA A 438 26.12 22.79 -13.22
N ALA A 439 26.20 23.80 -12.36
CA ALA A 439 26.84 25.09 -12.66
C ALA A 439 28.39 25.06 -12.53
N ASN A 440 28.95 24.03 -11.87
CA ASN A 440 30.39 23.86 -11.64
C ASN A 440 31.02 22.77 -12.53
N THR A 441 30.26 22.19 -13.46
CA THR A 441 30.69 21.26 -14.50
C THR A 441 30.46 21.89 -15.86
#